data_AF-A0AAU1AKJ4-F1
#
_entry.id   AF-A0AAU1AKJ4-F1
#
_cell.length_a   1.000
_cell.length_b   1.000
_cell.length_c   1.000
_cell.angle_alpha   90.00
_cell.angle_beta   90.00
_cell.angle_gamma   90.00
#
_symmetry.space_group_name_H-M   'P 1'
#
loop_
_entity.id
_entity.type
_entity.pdbx_description
1 polymer ?
#
loop_
_entity_poly.entity_id
_entity_poly.type
_entity_poly.pdbx_seq_one_letter_code
_entity_poly.pdbx_strand_id
1 'polypeptide(L)'
;MFRYRDLVADTLPEHRAVLQERGWCWWGWWKRPNEPGRLEIWRALEQETRAGQRVLIGLFHSGTGSVHPASVERVVVPQADDLGNYVSLSPPTAEHDGVPRYYRSSRHSRGWLRLVALAEEPIEFFGKFSFASAPPLPHHPASQLERLVGKRILDADELRAMDTTIWEIRSAQPGDSNERFLAASQREDGALSAEPIACPGPWLLHLTDPHYATGRFRPEHQWRLETEDGATRPTMVDAISNALAHHQRSVGAVLVTGDLTYVAAREEFDAARAGLFKLTNGLLGLGMEHLVVIPGNHDIAWTRSDSYDYGAPVEVAPAEATANYRNFFKALYGYPASPHLSMARRFVFPGGNLVDVAAVNSSSLEQGQSFLAGMGRVQESAYREVTSALTWSSPGSALRVLALHHHLALTEDLESSDEYATGFGIAIDAPRIQRMGARDGVHLVVHGHKHRAFVWRAEAYHLPEYSNERWELGRFNIVGGGSSGSKSSDGRRNFFNLIRMAGPVVELEMYRSQHEGAFERFMTWRAPLATGTDGRLEIAPWQVVSS
;
A
#
# COMPACT_ATOMS: atom_id res chain seq x y z
N MET A 1 -20.42 -17.96 -4.69
CA MET A 1 -20.33 -16.49 -4.79
C MET A 1 -18.87 -16.09 -4.75
N PHE A 2 -18.45 -15.17 -5.63
CA PHE A 2 -17.06 -14.67 -5.73
C PHE A 2 -17.03 -13.16 -5.50
N ARG A 3 -16.11 -12.69 -4.67
CA ARG A 3 -15.87 -11.28 -4.38
C ARG A 3 -15.02 -10.64 -5.49
N TYR A 4 -15.34 -9.41 -5.83
CA TYR A 4 -14.46 -8.54 -6.59
C TYR A 4 -14.57 -7.08 -6.14
N ARG A 5 -13.77 -6.22 -6.77
CA ARG A 5 -13.80 -4.76 -6.60
C ARG A 5 -13.21 -4.12 -7.85
N ASP A 6 -13.73 -2.95 -8.23
CA ASP A 6 -13.12 -2.12 -9.26
C ASP A 6 -11.85 -1.46 -8.73
N LEU A 7 -10.73 -1.91 -9.26
CA LEU A 7 -9.40 -1.61 -8.72
C LEU A 7 -8.54 -0.96 -9.79
N VAL A 8 -8.38 -1.63 -10.93
CA VAL A 8 -7.57 -1.17 -12.07
C VAL A 8 -8.46 -0.65 -13.21
N ALA A 9 -9.68 -1.18 -13.32
CA ALA A 9 -10.67 -0.80 -14.32
C ALA A 9 -12.08 -0.95 -13.73
N ASP A 10 -13.08 -0.46 -14.45
CA ASP A 10 -14.47 -0.79 -14.21
C ASP A 10 -14.70 -2.25 -14.67
N THR A 11 -14.81 -3.16 -13.71
CA THR A 11 -14.68 -4.60 -13.95
C THR A 11 -15.82 -5.12 -14.83
N LEU A 12 -17.06 -4.72 -14.56
CA LEU A 12 -18.22 -5.26 -15.27
C LEU A 12 -18.29 -4.82 -16.73
N PRO A 13 -18.12 -3.53 -17.10
CA PRO A 13 -18.08 -3.10 -18.49
C PRO A 13 -16.99 -3.78 -19.31
N GLU A 14 -15.77 -3.90 -18.76
CA GLU A 14 -14.65 -4.58 -19.43
C GLU A 14 -14.98 -6.04 -19.77
N HIS A 15 -15.57 -6.78 -18.83
CA HIS A 15 -15.97 -8.17 -19.07
C HIS A 15 -17.17 -8.29 -20.00
N ARG A 16 -18.15 -7.37 -19.90
CA ARG A 16 -19.32 -7.35 -20.78
C ARG A 16 -18.93 -7.06 -22.22
N ALA A 17 -17.97 -6.17 -22.45
CA ALA A 17 -17.46 -5.88 -23.79
C ALA A 17 -16.88 -7.15 -24.45
N VAL A 18 -16.07 -7.91 -23.72
CA VAL A 18 -15.52 -9.18 -24.20
C VAL A 18 -16.62 -10.22 -24.41
N LEU A 19 -17.58 -10.34 -23.48
CA LEU A 19 -18.74 -11.23 -23.63
C LEU A 19 -19.58 -10.91 -24.87
N GLN A 20 -19.82 -9.63 -25.16
CA GLN A 20 -20.57 -9.20 -26.34
C GLN A 20 -19.84 -9.53 -27.65
N GLU A 21 -18.52 -9.37 -27.68
CA GLU A 21 -17.70 -9.66 -28.86
C GLU A 21 -17.55 -11.17 -29.11
N ARG A 22 -17.38 -11.98 -28.06
CA ARG A 22 -16.95 -13.38 -28.16
C ARG A 22 -18.00 -14.41 -27.77
N GLY A 23 -19.05 -13.99 -27.06
CA GLY A 23 -20.03 -14.88 -26.43
C GLY A 23 -19.52 -15.56 -25.15
N TRP A 24 -18.27 -15.30 -24.75
CA TRP A 24 -17.66 -15.80 -23.52
C TRP A 24 -16.54 -14.86 -23.06
N CYS A 25 -16.18 -14.91 -21.77
CA CYS A 25 -15.10 -14.10 -21.19
C CYS A 25 -14.46 -14.82 -20.01
N TRP A 26 -13.15 -14.73 -19.89
CA TRP A 26 -12.41 -15.19 -18.72
C TRP A 26 -12.47 -14.16 -17.60
N TRP A 27 -12.82 -14.63 -16.40
CA TRP A 27 -12.80 -13.88 -15.16
C TRP A 27 -11.73 -14.44 -14.22
N GLY A 28 -10.75 -13.61 -13.88
CA GLY A 28 -9.64 -13.98 -13.00
C GLY A 28 -10.00 -13.89 -11.53
N TRP A 29 -9.68 -14.93 -10.75
CA TRP A 29 -9.82 -14.90 -9.30
C TRP A 29 -8.55 -14.41 -8.61
N TRP A 30 -8.63 -13.23 -8.00
CA TRP A 30 -7.57 -12.63 -7.20
C TRP A 30 -7.72 -13.04 -5.74
N LYS A 31 -7.07 -14.16 -5.41
CA LYS A 31 -7.03 -14.74 -4.06
C LYS A 31 -6.33 -13.78 -3.07
N ARG A 32 -6.88 -13.64 -1.86
CA ARG A 32 -6.18 -12.93 -0.77
C ARG A 32 -4.99 -13.74 -0.25
N PRO A 33 -3.94 -13.08 0.29
CA PRO A 33 -2.69 -13.77 0.66
C PRO A 33 -2.92 -14.92 1.65
N ASN A 34 -3.65 -14.64 2.73
CA ASN A 34 -3.90 -15.57 3.84
C ASN A 34 -5.18 -16.41 3.67
N GLU A 35 -5.96 -16.17 2.62
CA GLU A 35 -7.16 -16.95 2.35
C GLU A 35 -6.79 -18.37 1.86
N PRO A 36 -7.51 -19.43 2.21
CA PRO A 36 -7.28 -20.74 1.60
C PRO A 36 -7.74 -20.79 0.13
N GLY A 37 -7.30 -21.81 -0.61
CA GLY A 37 -7.63 -21.94 -2.03
C GLY A 37 -9.09 -22.26 -2.37
N ARG A 38 -9.90 -22.71 -1.38
CA ARG A 38 -11.27 -23.25 -1.56
C ARG A 38 -11.34 -24.31 -2.67
N LEU A 39 -10.36 -25.21 -2.73
CA LEU A 39 -10.24 -26.21 -3.80
C LEU A 39 -11.49 -27.09 -3.95
N GLU A 40 -12.22 -27.31 -2.87
CA GLU A 40 -13.50 -28.01 -2.88
C GLU A 40 -14.54 -27.31 -3.77
N ILE A 41 -14.66 -25.98 -3.72
CA ILE A 41 -15.56 -25.22 -4.58
C ILE A 41 -15.08 -25.26 -6.03
N TRP A 42 -13.79 -25.08 -6.26
CA TRP A 42 -13.23 -25.10 -7.61
C TRP A 42 -13.38 -26.46 -8.30
N ARG A 43 -13.17 -27.56 -7.57
CA ARG A 43 -13.36 -28.92 -8.07
C ARG A 43 -14.83 -29.23 -8.34
N ALA A 44 -15.76 -28.76 -7.50
CA ALA A 44 -17.18 -28.88 -7.77
C ALA A 44 -17.58 -28.14 -9.05
N LEU A 45 -17.11 -26.89 -9.23
CA LEU A 45 -17.32 -26.14 -10.47
C LEU A 45 -16.73 -26.86 -11.68
N GLU A 46 -15.51 -27.40 -11.56
CA GLU A 46 -14.87 -28.15 -12.63
C GLU A 46 -15.65 -29.41 -13.01
N GLN A 47 -16.14 -30.16 -12.03
CA GLN A 47 -16.93 -31.37 -12.26
C GLN A 47 -18.23 -31.06 -13.01
N GLU A 48 -19.00 -30.06 -12.56
CA GLU A 48 -20.27 -29.68 -13.18
C GLU A 48 -20.04 -29.14 -14.61
N THR A 49 -19.03 -28.29 -14.79
CA THR A 49 -18.71 -27.72 -16.11
C THR A 49 -18.18 -28.78 -17.09
N ARG A 50 -17.38 -29.76 -16.64
CA ARG A 50 -16.97 -30.91 -17.47
C ARG A 50 -18.12 -31.82 -17.86
N ALA A 51 -19.19 -31.87 -17.06
CA ALA A 51 -20.43 -32.57 -17.39
C ALA A 51 -21.30 -31.78 -18.40
N GLY A 52 -20.83 -30.64 -18.89
CA GLY A 52 -21.55 -29.78 -19.84
C GLY A 52 -22.59 -28.88 -19.19
N GLN A 53 -22.63 -28.81 -17.85
CA GLN A 53 -23.54 -27.91 -17.15
C GLN A 53 -22.99 -26.49 -17.08
N ARG A 54 -23.89 -25.51 -17.12
CA ARG A 54 -23.57 -24.12 -16.82
C ARG A 54 -23.92 -23.85 -15.36
N VAL A 55 -22.94 -23.42 -14.57
CA VAL A 55 -23.13 -23.17 -13.14
C VAL A 55 -23.42 -21.70 -12.91
N LEU A 56 -24.53 -21.41 -12.21
CA LEU A 56 -24.87 -20.05 -11.80
C LEU A 56 -24.04 -19.65 -10.57
N ILE A 57 -23.39 -18.50 -10.65
CA ILE A 57 -22.65 -17.88 -9.55
C ILE A 57 -23.15 -16.46 -9.30
N GLY A 58 -22.87 -15.92 -8.12
CA GLY A 58 -22.97 -14.49 -7.83
C GLY A 58 -21.59 -13.84 -7.77
N LEU A 59 -21.44 -12.68 -8.39
CA LEU A 59 -20.27 -11.81 -8.30
C LEU A 59 -20.59 -10.64 -7.36
N PHE A 60 -20.01 -10.65 -6.16
CA PHE A 60 -20.21 -9.64 -5.13
C PHE A 60 -19.20 -8.50 -5.27
N HIS A 61 -19.70 -7.31 -5.60
CA HIS A 61 -18.90 -6.10 -5.65
C HIS A 61 -18.72 -5.51 -4.26
N SER A 62 -17.54 -5.69 -3.66
CA SER A 62 -17.31 -5.29 -2.26
C SER A 62 -17.29 -3.78 -2.01
N GLY A 63 -17.10 -2.93 -3.04
CA GLY A 63 -17.22 -1.47 -2.91
C GLY A 63 -18.67 -1.00 -2.76
N THR A 64 -19.49 -1.17 -3.80
CA THR A 64 -20.92 -0.82 -3.84
C THR A 64 -21.82 -1.70 -2.96
N GLY A 65 -21.45 -2.96 -2.73
CA GLY A 65 -22.29 -3.95 -2.05
C GLY A 65 -23.27 -4.69 -2.97
N SER A 66 -23.19 -4.51 -4.30
CA SER A 66 -24.08 -5.17 -5.25
C SER A 66 -23.66 -6.61 -5.56
N VAL A 67 -24.61 -7.47 -5.96
CA VAL A 67 -24.34 -8.85 -6.41
C VAL A 67 -24.91 -9.06 -7.80
N HIS A 68 -24.05 -9.40 -8.76
CA HIS A 68 -24.43 -9.66 -10.14
C HIS A 68 -24.38 -11.16 -10.45
N PRO A 69 -25.47 -11.76 -10.95
CA PRO A 69 -25.43 -13.15 -11.42
C PRO A 69 -24.52 -13.32 -12.64
N ALA A 70 -23.81 -14.45 -12.70
CA ALA A 70 -23.05 -14.85 -13.86
C ALA A 70 -23.15 -16.37 -14.07
N SER A 71 -23.02 -16.83 -15.32
CA SER A 71 -23.02 -18.26 -15.66
C SER A 71 -21.64 -18.70 -16.11
N VAL A 72 -21.11 -19.73 -15.45
CA VAL A 72 -19.78 -20.32 -15.69
C VAL A 72 -19.93 -21.58 -16.53
N GLU A 73 -19.17 -21.69 -17.62
CA GLU A 73 -19.13 -22.89 -18.47
C GLU A 73 -17.85 -23.71 -18.36
N ARG A 74 -16.78 -23.11 -17.80
CA ARG A 74 -15.49 -23.78 -17.59
C ARG A 74 -14.69 -23.08 -16.51
N VAL A 75 -13.76 -23.80 -15.88
CA VAL A 75 -12.82 -23.22 -14.92
C VAL A 75 -11.38 -23.64 -15.19
N VAL A 76 -10.44 -22.81 -14.73
CA VAL A 76 -9.05 -23.20 -14.48
C VAL A 76 -8.86 -23.26 -12.98
N VAL A 77 -8.70 -24.46 -12.44
CA VAL A 77 -8.62 -24.71 -11.00
C VAL A 77 -7.30 -24.19 -10.43
N PRO A 78 -7.31 -23.52 -9.26
CA PRO A 78 -6.09 -23.08 -8.60
C PRO A 78 -5.13 -24.22 -8.27
N GLN A 79 -3.83 -23.94 -8.42
CA GLN A 79 -2.75 -24.88 -8.15
C GLN A 79 -1.84 -24.33 -7.06
N ALA A 80 -1.47 -25.18 -6.10
CA ALA A 80 -0.46 -24.89 -5.10
C ALA A 80 0.88 -25.51 -5.53
N ASP A 81 1.98 -24.81 -5.23
CA ASP A 81 3.33 -25.35 -5.35
C ASP A 81 3.66 -26.32 -4.20
N ASP A 82 4.86 -26.89 -4.23
CA ASP A 82 5.35 -27.84 -3.22
C ASP A 82 5.43 -27.24 -1.80
N LEU A 83 5.41 -25.91 -1.69
CA LEU A 83 5.44 -25.16 -0.44
C LEU A 83 4.02 -24.73 0.02
N GLY A 84 2.98 -25.12 -0.72
CA GLY A 84 1.59 -24.79 -0.44
C GLY A 84 1.16 -23.39 -0.92
N ASN A 85 2.01 -22.65 -1.64
CA ASN A 85 1.66 -21.34 -2.17
C ASN A 85 0.92 -21.48 -3.50
N TYR A 86 -0.16 -20.72 -3.67
CA TYR A 86 -0.92 -20.75 -4.92
C TYR A 86 -0.18 -20.01 -6.02
N VAL A 87 0.11 -20.67 -7.13
CA VAL A 87 0.83 -20.08 -8.27
C VAL A 87 -0.12 -19.25 -9.14
N SER A 88 0.44 -18.27 -9.86
CA SER A 88 -0.33 -17.52 -10.86
C SER A 88 -0.61 -18.44 -12.04
N LEU A 89 -1.85 -18.49 -12.47
CA LEU A 89 -2.27 -19.25 -13.65
C LEU A 89 -2.73 -18.30 -14.75
N SER A 90 -2.67 -18.78 -15.99
CA SER A 90 -3.25 -18.08 -17.14
C SER A 90 -4.21 -19.02 -17.87
N PRO A 91 -5.26 -18.49 -18.53
CA PRO A 91 -6.07 -19.29 -19.42
C PRO A 91 -5.24 -19.82 -20.59
N PRO A 92 -5.74 -20.82 -21.34
CA PRO A 92 -5.05 -21.33 -22.52
C PRO A 92 -4.68 -20.20 -23.49
N THR A 93 -3.44 -20.21 -24.00
CA THR A 93 -2.91 -19.14 -24.87
C THR A 93 -3.79 -18.87 -26.09
N ALA A 94 -4.43 -19.91 -26.65
CA ALA A 94 -5.34 -19.80 -27.78
C ALA A 94 -6.64 -19.03 -27.47
N GLU A 95 -6.94 -18.79 -26.18
CA GLU A 95 -8.15 -18.11 -25.68
C GLU A 95 -7.83 -16.79 -24.95
N HIS A 96 -6.61 -16.27 -25.14
CA HIS A 96 -6.15 -15.08 -24.45
C HIS A 96 -6.89 -13.80 -24.92
N ASP A 97 -7.49 -13.83 -26.10
CA ASP A 97 -8.33 -12.77 -26.62
C ASP A 97 -9.65 -12.62 -25.85
N GLY A 98 -10.16 -13.69 -25.24
CA GLY A 98 -11.31 -13.64 -24.32
C GLY A 98 -10.96 -13.26 -22.88
N VAL A 99 -9.73 -12.82 -22.61
CA VAL A 99 -9.34 -12.22 -21.31
C VAL A 99 -9.45 -10.69 -21.42
N PRO A 100 -10.13 -10.00 -20.48
CA PRO A 100 -10.15 -8.54 -20.41
C PRO A 100 -8.74 -7.96 -20.41
N ARG A 101 -8.54 -6.80 -21.05
CA ARG A 101 -7.19 -6.28 -21.33
C ARG A 101 -6.37 -6.08 -20.07
N TYR A 102 -6.98 -5.52 -19.02
CA TYR A 102 -6.31 -5.27 -17.74
C TYR A 102 -5.89 -6.57 -17.01
N TYR A 103 -6.48 -7.73 -17.35
CA TYR A 103 -6.07 -9.04 -16.86
C TYR A 103 -4.94 -9.69 -17.67
N ARG A 104 -4.77 -9.35 -18.95
CA ARG A 104 -3.78 -9.99 -19.84
C ARG A 104 -2.33 -9.84 -19.36
N SER A 105 -2.03 -8.72 -18.70
CA SER A 105 -0.72 -8.46 -18.09
C SER A 105 -0.67 -8.81 -16.60
N SER A 106 -1.76 -9.30 -16.01
CA SER A 106 -1.87 -9.58 -14.58
C SER A 106 -1.32 -10.97 -14.26
N ARG A 107 -0.41 -11.05 -13.29
CA ARG A 107 0.10 -12.32 -12.72
C ARG A 107 -0.58 -12.67 -11.38
N HIS A 108 -1.84 -12.27 -11.21
CA HIS A 108 -2.53 -12.31 -9.90
C HIS A 108 -3.60 -13.38 -9.82
N SER A 109 -4.15 -13.78 -10.96
CA SER A 109 -5.22 -14.75 -11.02
C SER A 109 -4.71 -16.13 -10.63
N ARG A 110 -5.20 -16.64 -9.50
CA ARG A 110 -4.88 -17.99 -9.01
C ARG A 110 -5.82 -19.03 -9.58
N GLY A 111 -6.96 -18.62 -10.11
CA GLY A 111 -7.91 -19.46 -10.84
C GLY A 111 -8.70 -18.62 -11.83
N TRP A 112 -9.41 -19.26 -12.74
CA TRP A 112 -10.17 -18.56 -13.79
C TRP A 112 -11.55 -19.18 -13.98
N LEU A 113 -12.55 -18.34 -14.20
CA LEU A 113 -13.93 -18.73 -14.52
C LEU A 113 -14.22 -18.28 -15.96
N ARG A 114 -14.63 -19.18 -16.85
CA ARG A 114 -15.10 -18.82 -18.18
C ARG A 114 -16.58 -18.53 -18.10
N LEU A 115 -16.92 -17.25 -18.16
CA LEU A 115 -18.29 -16.75 -18.12
C LEU A 115 -18.89 -16.80 -19.52
N VAL A 116 -20.17 -17.14 -19.61
CA VAL A 116 -20.99 -17.06 -20.85
C VAL A 116 -22.17 -16.10 -20.72
N ALA A 117 -22.48 -15.70 -19.50
CA ALA A 117 -23.48 -14.70 -19.21
C ALA A 117 -23.05 -13.93 -17.96
N LEU A 118 -23.33 -12.62 -17.97
CA LEU A 118 -23.11 -11.71 -16.86
C LEU A 118 -24.25 -10.71 -16.84
N ALA A 119 -25.05 -10.72 -15.79
CA ALA A 119 -26.22 -9.85 -15.67
C ALA A 119 -25.81 -8.37 -15.60
N GLU A 120 -26.58 -7.52 -16.28
CA GLU A 120 -26.40 -6.07 -16.23
C GLU A 120 -26.76 -5.52 -14.85
N GLU A 121 -27.98 -5.85 -14.42
CA GLU A 121 -28.53 -5.43 -13.14
C GLU A 121 -28.12 -6.37 -12.00
N PRO A 122 -27.91 -5.82 -10.78
CA PRO A 122 -27.73 -6.64 -9.60
C PRO A 122 -29.05 -7.28 -9.16
N ILE A 123 -28.96 -8.38 -8.42
CA ILE A 123 -30.12 -9.04 -7.81
C ILE A 123 -30.39 -8.54 -6.39
N GLU A 124 -31.63 -8.67 -5.93
CA GLU A 124 -31.99 -8.57 -4.52
C GLU A 124 -31.40 -9.79 -3.77
N PHE A 125 -30.18 -9.65 -3.31
CA PHE A 125 -29.42 -10.75 -2.71
C PHE A 125 -29.63 -10.88 -1.20
N PHE A 126 -29.52 -9.77 -0.49
CA PHE A 126 -29.50 -9.78 0.97
C PHE A 126 -30.85 -10.20 1.55
N GLY A 127 -30.81 -11.11 2.53
CA GLY A 127 -31.99 -11.75 3.13
C GLY A 127 -32.59 -12.90 2.33
N LYS A 128 -32.20 -13.09 1.06
CA LYS A 128 -32.70 -14.16 0.17
C LYS A 128 -31.77 -15.37 0.07
N PHE A 129 -30.51 -15.23 0.47
CA PHE A 129 -29.51 -16.30 0.44
C PHE A 129 -28.91 -16.53 1.83
N SER A 130 -28.44 -17.75 2.06
CA SER A 130 -27.78 -18.21 3.29
C SER A 130 -26.47 -18.91 2.95
N PHE A 131 -25.54 -18.95 3.90
CA PHE A 131 -24.31 -19.73 3.71
C PHE A 131 -24.65 -21.23 3.66
N ALA A 132 -24.17 -21.91 2.61
CA ALA A 132 -24.36 -23.34 2.44
C ALA A 132 -23.31 -24.16 3.21
N SER A 133 -22.09 -23.61 3.34
CA SER A 133 -21.00 -24.17 4.13
C SER A 133 -20.30 -23.06 4.93
N ALA A 134 -19.56 -23.47 5.96
CA ALA A 134 -18.78 -22.57 6.77
C ALA A 134 -17.71 -21.87 5.90
N PRO A 135 -17.69 -20.53 5.81
CA PRO A 135 -16.60 -19.84 5.13
C PRO A 135 -15.31 -20.01 5.94
N PRO A 136 -14.18 -20.29 5.32
CA PRO A 136 -12.93 -20.47 6.04
C PRO A 136 -12.33 -19.09 6.30
N LEU A 137 -12.68 -18.54 7.45
CA LEU A 137 -12.11 -17.28 7.93
C LEU A 137 -10.84 -17.61 8.73
N PRO A 138 -9.67 -17.12 8.30
CA PRO A 138 -8.47 -17.21 9.11
C PRO A 138 -8.74 -16.68 10.52
N HIS A 139 -8.13 -17.30 11.54
CA HIS A 139 -8.23 -16.90 12.94
C HIS A 139 -9.58 -17.12 13.65
N HIS A 140 -10.54 -17.81 13.03
CA HIS A 140 -11.81 -18.15 13.67
C HIS A 140 -11.91 -19.66 13.97
N PRO A 141 -12.35 -20.08 15.17
CA PRO A 141 -12.52 -21.48 15.50
C PRO A 141 -13.64 -22.12 14.68
N ALA A 142 -13.47 -23.39 14.29
CA ALA A 142 -14.42 -24.12 13.47
C ALA A 142 -15.84 -24.11 14.05
N SER A 143 -15.99 -24.26 15.38
CA SER A 143 -17.29 -24.21 16.07
C SER A 143 -18.02 -22.87 15.91
N GLN A 144 -17.30 -21.76 15.77
CA GLN A 144 -17.90 -20.45 15.48
C GLN A 144 -18.30 -20.33 14.01
N LEU A 145 -17.48 -20.86 13.10
CA LEU A 145 -17.76 -20.83 11.66
C LEU A 145 -18.93 -21.73 11.28
N GLU A 146 -19.12 -22.87 11.96
CA GLU A 146 -20.27 -23.75 11.77
C GLU A 146 -21.60 -23.06 12.08
N ARG A 147 -21.62 -22.05 12.96
CA ARG A 147 -22.83 -21.24 13.22
C ARG A 147 -23.27 -20.41 12.01
N LEU A 148 -22.39 -20.20 11.03
CA LEU A 148 -22.74 -19.52 9.79
C LEU A 148 -23.51 -20.44 8.83
N VAL A 149 -23.40 -21.75 8.95
CA VAL A 149 -24.12 -22.69 8.07
C VAL A 149 -25.63 -22.54 8.28
N GLY A 150 -26.35 -22.23 7.19
CA GLY A 150 -27.78 -21.94 7.25
C GLY A 150 -28.13 -20.60 7.89
N LYS A 151 -27.16 -19.71 8.07
CA LYS A 151 -27.40 -18.31 8.47
C LYS A 151 -27.65 -17.46 7.23
N ARG A 152 -28.71 -16.64 7.25
CA ARG A 152 -29.04 -15.72 6.15
C ARG A 152 -28.02 -14.60 6.05
N ILE A 153 -27.62 -14.24 4.83
CA ILE A 153 -26.70 -13.14 4.59
C ILE A 153 -27.52 -11.85 4.57
N LEU A 154 -27.35 -11.00 5.57
CA LEU A 154 -28.31 -9.90 5.82
C LEU A 154 -27.93 -8.59 5.15
N ASP A 155 -26.63 -8.34 4.95
CA ASP A 155 -26.12 -7.13 4.34
C ASP A 155 -24.70 -7.32 3.78
N ALA A 156 -24.23 -6.31 3.03
CA ALA A 156 -22.92 -6.33 2.41
C ALA A 156 -21.78 -6.21 3.44
N ASP A 157 -22.04 -5.59 4.60
CA ASP A 157 -21.02 -5.36 5.63
C ASP A 157 -20.59 -6.68 6.26
N GLU A 158 -21.51 -7.61 6.45
CA GLU A 158 -21.20 -8.97 6.88
C GLU A 158 -20.20 -9.66 5.95
N LEU A 159 -20.43 -9.62 4.63
CA LEU A 159 -19.50 -10.22 3.66
C LEU A 159 -18.17 -9.45 3.59
N ARG A 160 -18.17 -8.13 3.78
CA ARG A 160 -16.94 -7.32 3.80
C ARG A 160 -16.07 -7.63 5.01
N ALA A 161 -16.68 -7.91 6.16
CA ALA A 161 -16.00 -8.23 7.41
C ALA A 161 -15.32 -9.60 7.38
N MET A 162 -15.71 -10.47 6.45
CA MET A 162 -15.12 -11.79 6.26
C MET A 162 -13.87 -11.68 5.38
N ASP A 163 -12.72 -12.13 5.90
CA ASP A 163 -11.45 -12.19 5.14
C ASP A 163 -11.38 -13.40 4.21
N THR A 164 -12.36 -13.48 3.31
CA THR A 164 -12.43 -14.44 2.21
C THR A 164 -13.04 -13.76 1.00
N THR A 165 -12.81 -14.34 -0.17
CA THR A 165 -13.29 -13.89 -1.47
C THR A 165 -14.25 -14.90 -2.10
N ILE A 166 -14.45 -16.08 -1.51
CA ILE A 166 -15.38 -17.08 -2.05
C ILE A 166 -16.27 -17.61 -0.92
N TRP A 167 -17.58 -17.62 -1.17
CA TRP A 167 -18.58 -18.23 -0.30
C TRP A 167 -19.43 -19.23 -1.06
N GLU A 168 -19.71 -20.36 -0.42
CA GLU A 168 -20.76 -21.26 -0.87
C GLU A 168 -22.09 -20.82 -0.27
N ILE A 169 -23.09 -20.67 -1.12
CA ILE A 169 -24.38 -20.09 -0.74
C ILE A 169 -25.52 -20.91 -1.32
N ARG A 170 -26.68 -20.84 -0.67
CA ARG A 170 -27.94 -21.43 -1.14
C ARG A 170 -29.09 -20.46 -0.90
N SER A 171 -30.23 -20.69 -1.56
CA SER A 171 -31.45 -19.96 -1.24
C SER A 171 -31.81 -20.10 0.24
N ALA A 172 -32.26 -19.00 0.84
CA ALA A 172 -32.65 -18.97 2.23
C ALA A 172 -33.90 -19.82 2.46
N GLN A 173 -33.91 -20.56 3.57
CA GLN A 173 -35.03 -21.40 4.01
C GLN A 173 -35.73 -20.76 5.22
N PRO A 174 -37.00 -21.10 5.49
CA PRO A 174 -37.76 -20.53 6.61
C PRO A 174 -37.08 -20.67 7.99
N GLY A 175 -36.33 -21.77 8.22
CA GLY A 175 -35.62 -22.02 9.47
C GLY A 175 -34.21 -21.43 9.55
N ASP A 176 -33.74 -20.74 8.51
CA ASP A 176 -32.40 -20.16 8.50
C ASP A 176 -32.29 -18.98 9.48
N SER A 177 -31.17 -18.92 10.20
CA SER A 177 -30.94 -17.93 11.25
C SER A 177 -30.82 -16.51 10.70
N ASN A 178 -31.39 -15.54 11.42
CA ASN A 178 -31.23 -14.10 11.23
C ASN A 178 -30.29 -13.47 12.27
N GLU A 179 -29.61 -14.27 13.10
CA GLU A 179 -28.65 -13.73 14.05
C GLU A 179 -27.59 -12.92 13.30
N ARG A 180 -27.32 -11.68 13.73
CA ARG A 180 -26.18 -10.96 13.16
C ARG A 180 -24.91 -11.67 13.59
N PHE A 181 -24.17 -12.19 12.63
CA PHE A 181 -22.81 -12.63 12.89
C PHE A 181 -21.97 -11.38 13.11
N LEU A 182 -21.79 -11.02 14.37
CA LEU A 182 -20.77 -10.08 14.78
C LEU A 182 -19.44 -10.81 14.68
N ALA A 183 -18.93 -10.94 13.45
CA ALA A 183 -17.49 -11.03 13.30
C ALA A 183 -16.97 -9.74 13.93
N ALA A 184 -16.28 -9.84 15.07
CA ALA A 184 -15.22 -8.89 15.31
C ALA A 184 -14.21 -9.15 14.19
N SER A 185 -14.47 -8.63 12.98
CA SER A 185 -13.33 -8.23 12.18
C SER A 185 -12.57 -7.33 13.13
N GLN A 186 -11.32 -7.64 13.43
CA GLN A 186 -10.38 -6.57 13.72
C GLN A 186 -10.33 -5.74 12.44
N ARG A 187 -11.37 -4.94 12.26
CA ARG A 187 -11.42 -3.87 11.31
C ARG A 187 -10.33 -2.98 11.85
N GLU A 188 -9.22 -2.87 11.13
CA GLU A 188 -8.17 -1.96 11.54
C GLU A 188 -8.83 -0.61 11.85
N ASP A 189 -8.76 -0.21 13.11
CA ASP A 189 -9.41 0.99 13.60
C ASP A 189 -8.64 2.21 13.09
N GLY A 190 -8.85 2.53 11.82
CA GLY A 190 -8.42 3.76 11.19
C GLY A 190 -6.93 3.85 10.84
N ALA A 191 -6.54 5.08 10.51
CA ALA A 191 -5.17 5.40 10.11
C ALA A 191 -4.13 5.21 11.23
N LEU A 192 -4.58 5.09 12.48
CA LEU A 192 -3.70 5.06 13.66
C LEU A 192 -3.94 3.76 14.43
N SER A 193 -3.13 2.74 14.16
CA SER A 193 -3.27 1.44 14.83
C SER A 193 -1.91 0.91 15.31
N ALA A 194 -1.92 0.39 16.53
CA ALA A 194 -0.81 -0.38 17.09
C ALA A 194 -1.11 -1.88 17.13
N GLU A 195 -2.24 -2.33 16.56
CA GLU A 195 -2.51 -3.74 16.40
C GLU A 195 -1.42 -4.38 15.53
N PRO A 196 -0.79 -5.48 15.99
CA PRO A 196 0.29 -6.10 15.23
C PRO A 196 -0.20 -6.78 13.95
N ILE A 197 0.42 -6.45 12.82
CA ILE A 197 0.11 -7.02 11.50
C ILE A 197 1.21 -8.00 11.10
N ALA A 198 0.84 -9.27 10.92
CA ALA A 198 1.76 -10.32 10.54
C ALA A 198 2.19 -10.19 9.07
N CYS A 199 3.49 -10.02 8.83
CA CYS A 199 4.04 -9.81 7.51
C CYS A 199 4.53 -11.14 6.88
N PRO A 200 4.17 -11.44 5.61
CA PRO A 200 4.56 -12.70 4.95
C PRO A 200 6.03 -12.73 4.48
N GLY A 201 6.65 -11.56 4.29
CA GLY A 201 8.04 -11.41 3.86
C GLY A 201 8.88 -10.63 4.87
N PRO A 202 10.21 -10.80 4.92
CA PRO A 202 11.09 -10.11 5.88
C PRO A 202 11.42 -8.67 5.53
N TRP A 203 11.13 -8.20 4.31
CA TRP A 203 11.54 -6.87 3.84
C TRP A 203 10.41 -5.85 3.93
N LEU A 204 10.71 -4.67 4.48
CA LEU A 204 9.94 -3.45 4.32
C LEU A 204 10.40 -2.75 3.04
N LEU A 205 9.50 -2.59 2.06
CA LEU A 205 9.76 -1.82 0.84
C LEU A 205 9.47 -0.34 1.10
N HIS A 206 10.47 0.52 0.88
CA HIS A 206 10.33 1.97 0.97
C HIS A 206 10.35 2.60 -0.43
N LEU A 207 9.25 3.27 -0.76
CA LEU A 207 9.05 4.08 -1.95
C LEU A 207 8.85 5.53 -1.56
N THR A 208 9.19 6.44 -2.46
CA THR A 208 8.94 7.87 -2.28
C THR A 208 8.94 8.56 -3.62
N ASP A 209 8.29 9.73 -3.71
CA ASP A 209 8.28 10.54 -4.92
C ASP A 209 7.94 9.72 -6.19
N PRO A 210 6.87 8.90 -6.22
CA PRO A 210 6.46 8.26 -7.46
C PRO A 210 5.95 9.27 -8.50
N HIS A 211 5.45 10.44 -8.07
CA HIS A 211 4.97 11.53 -8.94
C HIS A 211 4.07 11.00 -10.07
N TYR A 212 3.01 10.25 -9.72
CA TYR A 212 2.00 9.85 -10.70
C TYR A 212 1.43 11.11 -11.36
N ALA A 213 1.58 11.21 -12.67
CA ALA A 213 1.25 12.43 -13.41
C ALA A 213 0.40 12.09 -14.64
N THR A 214 -0.60 12.92 -14.94
CA THR A 214 -1.53 12.70 -16.07
C THR A 214 -1.69 13.94 -16.95
N GLY A 215 -2.43 13.81 -18.06
CA GLY A 215 -2.71 14.92 -18.95
C GLY A 215 -1.45 15.63 -19.45
N ARG A 216 -1.36 16.95 -19.26
CA ARG A 216 -0.21 17.75 -19.70
C ARG A 216 1.06 17.50 -18.87
N PHE A 217 0.93 17.04 -17.63
CA PHE A 217 2.06 16.72 -16.73
C PHE A 217 2.50 15.27 -16.85
N ARG A 218 1.83 14.46 -17.67
CA ARG A 218 2.19 13.06 -17.90
C ARG A 218 3.70 12.82 -18.10
N PRO A 219 4.47 13.67 -18.82
CA PRO A 219 5.91 13.47 -18.98
C PRO A 219 6.76 13.52 -17.70
N GLU A 220 6.22 13.99 -16.57
CA GLU A 220 6.91 14.10 -15.29
C GLU A 220 7.01 12.75 -14.55
N HIS A 221 6.07 11.83 -14.83
CA HIS A 221 6.16 10.44 -14.40
C HIS A 221 6.97 9.62 -15.40
N GLN A 222 8.10 9.06 -14.97
CA GLN A 222 9.05 8.35 -15.83
C GLN A 222 8.49 7.02 -16.39
N TRP A 223 7.65 6.33 -15.62
CA TRP A 223 7.16 5.01 -16.00
C TRP A 223 5.86 5.07 -16.79
N ARG A 224 5.46 3.95 -17.40
CA ARG A 224 4.10 3.82 -17.95
C ARG A 224 3.08 3.77 -16.80
N LEU A 225 1.93 4.41 -16.97
CA LEU A 225 0.81 4.29 -16.03
C LEU A 225 0.04 2.98 -16.26
N GLU A 226 -0.64 2.49 -15.23
CA GLU A 226 -1.46 1.29 -15.30
C GLU A 226 -2.63 1.42 -16.29
N THR A 227 -3.10 2.64 -16.52
CA THR A 227 -4.21 2.97 -17.42
C THR A 227 -3.80 3.11 -18.88
N GLU A 228 -2.49 3.13 -19.18
CA GLU A 228 -1.99 3.34 -20.54
C GLU A 228 -1.83 2.04 -21.31
N ASP A 229 -2.34 2.00 -22.54
CA ASP A 229 -2.19 0.88 -23.46
C ASP A 229 -0.75 0.78 -24.01
N GLY A 230 -0.26 -0.45 -24.20
CA GLY A 230 0.99 -0.73 -24.95
C GLY A 230 2.02 -1.59 -24.20
N ALA A 231 2.65 -2.52 -24.92
CA ALA A 231 3.56 -3.52 -24.37
C ALA A 231 5.05 -3.11 -24.35
N THR A 232 5.38 -1.85 -24.68
CA THR A 232 6.79 -1.48 -24.91
C THR A 232 7.54 -1.04 -23.65
N ARG A 233 6.85 -0.60 -22.58
CA ARG A 233 7.49 -0.12 -21.33
C ARG A 233 6.79 -0.64 -20.07
N PRO A 234 7.54 -1.04 -19.02
CA PRO A 234 6.95 -1.48 -17.77
C PRO A 234 6.30 -0.31 -17.02
N THR A 235 5.30 -0.63 -16.20
CA THR A 235 4.85 0.31 -15.14
C THR A 235 5.88 0.34 -14.01
N MET A 236 5.87 1.38 -13.19
CA MET A 236 6.79 1.51 -12.04
C MET A 236 6.73 0.25 -11.16
N VAL A 237 5.52 -0.20 -10.86
CA VAL A 237 5.29 -1.33 -9.96
C VAL A 237 5.68 -2.67 -10.60
N ASP A 238 5.55 -2.82 -11.93
CA ASP A 238 6.08 -3.98 -12.65
C ASP A 238 7.61 -4.01 -12.59
N ALA A 239 8.26 -2.87 -12.79
CA ALA A 239 9.73 -2.78 -12.76
C ALA A 239 10.28 -3.12 -11.36
N ILE A 240 9.64 -2.60 -10.30
CA ILE A 240 9.96 -2.94 -8.92
C ILE A 240 9.75 -4.44 -8.68
N SER A 241 8.57 -4.97 -9.01
CA SER A 241 8.27 -6.40 -8.79
C SER A 241 9.21 -7.33 -9.55
N ASN A 242 9.63 -6.97 -10.76
CA ASN A 242 10.59 -7.75 -11.55
C ASN A 242 11.96 -7.77 -10.85
N ALA A 243 12.43 -6.64 -10.31
CA ALA A 243 13.68 -6.61 -9.56
C ALA A 243 13.59 -7.42 -8.27
N LEU A 244 12.50 -7.31 -7.52
CA LEU A 244 12.26 -8.12 -6.33
C LEU A 244 12.28 -9.62 -6.64
N ALA A 245 11.61 -10.03 -7.72
CA ALA A 245 11.61 -11.42 -8.17
C ALA A 245 13.01 -11.88 -8.62
N HIS A 246 13.72 -11.06 -9.40
CA HIS A 246 15.07 -11.36 -9.86
C HIS A 246 16.03 -11.59 -8.69
N HIS A 247 15.98 -10.74 -7.68
CA HIS A 247 16.82 -10.84 -6.49
C HIS A 247 16.21 -11.69 -5.37
N GLN A 248 15.11 -12.40 -5.62
CA GLN A 248 14.44 -13.30 -4.66
C GLN A 248 14.13 -12.61 -3.32
N ARG A 249 13.55 -11.41 -3.38
CA ARG A 249 13.17 -10.59 -2.23
C ARG A 249 11.68 -10.73 -1.97
N SER A 250 11.33 -11.25 -0.78
CA SER A 250 9.94 -11.31 -0.31
C SER A 250 9.62 -10.10 0.57
N VAL A 251 8.68 -9.26 0.13
CA VAL A 251 8.27 -8.05 0.84
C VAL A 251 7.09 -8.36 1.75
N GLY A 252 7.17 -7.88 2.99
CA GLY A 252 6.12 -8.03 3.99
C GLY A 252 5.25 -6.79 4.19
N ALA A 253 5.81 -5.61 3.97
CA ALA A 253 5.09 -4.34 4.08
C ALA A 253 5.66 -3.29 3.11
N VAL A 254 4.87 -2.28 2.79
CA VAL A 254 5.23 -1.18 1.89
C VAL A 254 5.01 0.15 2.61
N LEU A 255 6.00 1.03 2.52
CA LEU A 255 5.97 2.39 3.06
C LEU A 255 6.21 3.39 1.93
N VAL A 256 5.30 4.35 1.76
CA VAL A 256 5.38 5.41 0.75
C VAL A 256 5.46 6.78 1.44
N THR A 257 6.58 7.49 1.27
CA THR A 257 6.88 8.73 2.00
C THR A 257 6.59 10.01 1.20
N GLY A 258 5.39 10.09 0.62
CA GLY A 258 4.89 11.31 -0.01
C GLY A 258 5.22 11.49 -1.49
N ASP A 259 4.68 12.59 -2.03
CA ASP A 259 4.66 12.98 -3.43
C ASP A 259 4.15 11.85 -4.34
N LEU A 260 2.99 11.32 -3.94
CA LEU A 260 2.24 10.34 -4.71
C LEU A 260 1.89 10.88 -6.10
N THR A 261 1.52 12.16 -6.15
CA THR A 261 1.01 12.87 -7.33
C THR A 261 1.92 14.04 -7.70
N TYR A 262 1.73 14.62 -8.89
CA TYR A 262 2.53 15.76 -9.35
C TYR A 262 1.85 17.11 -9.04
N VAL A 263 0.52 17.19 -9.09
CA VAL A 263 -0.24 18.42 -8.82
C VAL A 263 -1.49 18.18 -7.97
N ALA A 264 -1.54 17.09 -7.20
CA ALA A 264 -2.69 16.70 -6.37
C ALA A 264 -4.02 16.55 -7.14
N ALA A 265 -3.97 16.28 -8.44
CA ALA A 265 -5.17 16.07 -9.25
C ALA A 265 -5.85 14.74 -8.89
N ARG A 266 -7.18 14.69 -9.01
CA ARG A 266 -7.96 13.48 -8.70
C ARG A 266 -7.52 12.30 -9.57
N GLU A 267 -7.30 12.55 -10.85
CA GLU A 267 -6.90 11.56 -11.85
C GLU A 267 -5.50 11.00 -11.57
N GLU A 268 -4.60 11.82 -11.01
CA GLU A 268 -3.27 11.39 -10.56
C GLU A 268 -3.36 10.49 -9.34
N PHE A 269 -4.24 10.82 -8.38
CA PHE A 269 -4.52 9.95 -7.25
C PHE A 269 -5.19 8.64 -7.67
N ASP A 270 -6.06 8.66 -8.69
CA ASP A 270 -6.65 7.43 -9.24
C ASP A 270 -5.57 6.53 -9.88
N ALA A 271 -4.61 7.13 -10.60
CA ALA A 271 -3.44 6.40 -11.12
C ALA A 271 -2.55 5.84 -10.00
N ALA A 272 -2.22 6.65 -8.99
CA ALA A 272 -1.45 6.22 -7.83
C ALA A 272 -2.15 5.08 -7.08
N ARG A 273 -3.47 5.14 -6.92
CA ARG A 273 -4.28 4.08 -6.30
C ARG A 273 -4.22 2.79 -7.10
N ALA A 274 -4.35 2.87 -8.43
CA ALA A 274 -4.28 1.70 -9.30
C ALA A 274 -2.90 1.03 -9.20
N GLY A 275 -1.82 1.82 -9.24
CA GLY A 275 -0.45 1.32 -9.11
C GLY A 275 -0.15 0.73 -7.74
N LEU A 276 -0.43 1.44 -6.64
CA LEU A 276 -0.18 0.94 -5.28
C LEU A 276 -1.01 -0.31 -4.96
N PHE A 277 -2.25 -0.37 -5.43
CA PHE A 277 -3.08 -1.56 -5.28
C PHE A 277 -2.52 -2.73 -6.09
N LYS A 278 -2.08 -2.48 -7.33
CA LYS A 278 -1.42 -3.49 -8.16
C LYS A 278 -0.13 -3.98 -7.51
N LEU A 279 0.70 -3.10 -6.94
CA LEU A 279 1.91 -3.48 -6.22
C LEU A 279 1.60 -4.38 -5.03
N THR A 280 0.70 -3.96 -4.16
CA THR A 280 0.40 -4.66 -2.89
C THR A 280 -0.44 -5.91 -3.13
N ASN A 281 -1.73 -5.76 -3.38
CA ASN A 281 -2.67 -6.88 -3.51
C ASN A 281 -2.41 -7.71 -4.77
N GLY A 282 -1.88 -7.10 -5.83
CA GLY A 282 -1.52 -7.79 -7.05
C GLY A 282 -0.18 -8.53 -6.94
N LEU A 283 0.92 -7.78 -7.03
CA LEU A 283 2.26 -8.31 -7.29
C LEU A 283 2.90 -8.94 -6.05
N LEU A 284 2.73 -8.31 -4.88
CA LEU A 284 3.35 -8.76 -3.63
C LEU A 284 2.46 -9.70 -2.81
N GLY A 285 1.16 -9.76 -3.11
CA GLY A 285 0.21 -10.49 -2.28
C GLY A 285 0.17 -9.92 -0.86
N LEU A 286 -0.05 -8.61 -0.74
CA LEU A 286 -0.21 -7.89 0.52
C LEU A 286 -1.57 -7.22 0.57
N GLY A 287 -2.27 -7.31 1.71
CA GLY A 287 -3.47 -6.50 1.95
C GLY A 287 -3.12 -5.03 2.22
N MET A 288 -4.12 -4.15 2.23
CA MET A 288 -3.90 -2.71 2.41
C MET A 288 -3.38 -2.36 3.80
N GLU A 289 -3.64 -3.21 4.79
CA GLU A 289 -3.07 -3.11 6.14
C GLU A 289 -1.53 -3.09 6.15
N HIS A 290 -0.91 -3.71 5.14
CA HIS A 290 0.55 -3.76 4.96
C HIS A 290 1.11 -2.52 4.24
N LEU A 291 0.27 -1.55 3.86
CA LEU A 291 0.67 -0.35 3.14
C LEU A 291 0.53 0.87 4.05
N VAL A 292 1.63 1.60 4.24
CA VAL A 292 1.66 2.90 4.91
C VAL A 292 1.89 3.99 3.87
N VAL A 293 1.02 5.00 3.83
CA VAL A 293 1.17 6.19 2.98
C VAL A 293 1.05 7.47 3.80
N ILE A 294 1.86 8.46 3.44
CA ILE A 294 1.77 9.84 3.93
C ILE A 294 1.84 10.79 2.74
N PRO A 295 1.29 12.02 2.85
CA PRO A 295 1.37 12.99 1.77
C PRO A 295 2.76 13.66 1.72
N GLY A 296 3.18 14.03 0.51
CA GLY A 296 4.23 15.01 0.27
C GLY A 296 3.67 16.39 -0.02
N ASN A 297 4.49 17.34 -0.47
CA ASN A 297 4.04 18.69 -0.76
C ASN A 297 3.25 18.77 -2.08
N HIS A 298 3.51 17.88 -3.03
CA HIS A 298 2.75 17.79 -4.29
C HIS A 298 1.38 17.09 -4.14
N ASP A 299 1.13 16.46 -2.99
CA ASP A 299 -0.15 15.79 -2.70
C ASP A 299 -1.20 16.72 -2.08
N ILE A 300 -0.84 17.98 -1.86
CA ILE A 300 -1.73 19.00 -1.29
C ILE A 300 -1.88 20.14 -2.29
N ALA A 301 -3.12 20.39 -2.71
CA ALA A 301 -3.44 21.45 -3.67
C ALA A 301 -3.48 22.81 -2.98
N TRP A 302 -2.30 23.36 -2.67
CA TRP A 302 -2.15 24.68 -2.02
C TRP A 302 -2.60 25.85 -2.89
N THR A 303 -2.63 25.64 -4.21
CA THR A 303 -3.05 26.64 -5.20
C THR A 303 -4.09 26.04 -6.14
N ARG A 304 -4.95 26.89 -6.71
CA ARG A 304 -5.91 26.50 -7.75
C ARG A 304 -5.31 26.53 -9.15
N SER A 305 -4.05 26.98 -9.29
CA SER A 305 -3.35 26.97 -10.57
C SER A 305 -2.70 25.62 -10.81
N ASP A 306 -2.78 25.17 -12.05
CA ASP A 306 -2.16 23.92 -12.49
C ASP A 306 -0.61 23.94 -12.36
N SER A 307 0.03 25.09 -12.18
CA SER A 307 1.47 25.23 -11.91
C SER A 307 1.68 25.86 -10.54
N TYR A 308 2.60 25.32 -9.74
CA TYR A 308 3.04 25.95 -8.49
C TYR A 308 3.92 27.16 -8.82
N ASP A 309 3.33 28.37 -8.78
CA ASP A 309 4.08 29.62 -8.86
C ASP A 309 4.58 29.98 -7.46
N TYR A 310 5.91 29.97 -7.28
CA TYR A 310 6.58 30.31 -6.01
C TYR A 310 6.19 31.69 -5.45
N GLY A 311 5.67 32.60 -6.27
CA GLY A 311 5.22 33.93 -5.83
C GLY A 311 3.72 34.06 -5.58
N ALA A 312 2.91 33.03 -5.86
CA ALA A 312 1.46 33.15 -5.81
C ALA A 312 0.92 33.13 -4.37
N PRO A 313 -0.08 33.98 -4.03
CA PRO A 313 -0.74 33.92 -2.74
C PRO A 313 -1.48 32.58 -2.57
N VAL A 314 -1.27 31.95 -1.42
CA VAL A 314 -1.96 30.72 -1.02
C VAL A 314 -3.38 31.08 -0.60
N GLU A 315 -4.34 30.90 -1.50
CA GLU A 315 -5.74 31.27 -1.27
C GLU A 315 -6.56 30.16 -0.60
N VAL A 316 -6.08 28.91 -0.57
CA VAL A 316 -6.81 27.75 -0.05
C VAL A 316 -6.16 27.20 1.22
N ALA A 317 -6.71 27.60 2.36
CA ALA A 317 -6.48 26.97 3.66
C ALA A 317 -7.85 26.70 4.32
N PRO A 318 -8.12 25.53 4.93
CA PRO A 318 -7.69 24.15 4.70
C PRO A 318 -8.94 23.29 4.32
N ALA A 319 -9.03 22.00 4.64
CA ALA A 319 -10.04 21.04 4.12
C ALA A 319 -9.98 20.79 2.60
N GLU A 320 -10.30 21.77 1.74
CA GLU A 320 -10.35 21.60 0.27
C GLU A 320 -8.97 21.23 -0.31
N ALA A 321 -7.89 21.86 0.15
CA ALA A 321 -6.52 21.58 -0.31
C ALA A 321 -6.10 20.11 -0.11
N THR A 322 -6.66 19.46 0.91
CA THR A 322 -6.38 18.06 1.25
C THR A 322 -7.47 17.10 0.76
N ALA A 323 -8.53 17.60 0.12
CA ALA A 323 -9.73 16.83 -0.18
C ALA A 323 -9.42 15.64 -1.10
N ASN A 324 -8.60 15.86 -2.14
CA ASN A 324 -8.22 14.79 -3.06
C ASN A 324 -7.40 13.70 -2.36
N TYR A 325 -6.40 14.07 -1.56
CA TYR A 325 -5.63 13.11 -0.76
C TYR A 325 -6.52 12.33 0.23
N ARG A 326 -7.43 13.02 0.94
CA ARG A 326 -8.37 12.36 1.88
C ARG A 326 -9.32 11.40 1.17
N ASN A 327 -9.81 11.78 -0.01
CA ASN A 327 -10.66 10.93 -0.85
C ASN A 327 -9.89 9.71 -1.36
N PHE A 328 -8.66 9.91 -1.84
CA PHE A 328 -7.74 8.85 -2.22
C PHE A 328 -7.51 7.86 -1.06
N PHE A 329 -7.15 8.38 0.13
CA PHE A 329 -6.90 7.56 1.31
C PHE A 329 -8.15 6.75 1.68
N LYS A 330 -9.32 7.39 1.72
CA LYS A 330 -10.58 6.72 2.01
C LYS A 330 -10.93 5.66 0.96
N ALA A 331 -10.66 5.92 -0.31
CA ALA A 331 -10.90 4.96 -1.39
C ALA A 331 -9.96 3.74 -1.29
N LEU A 332 -8.69 3.98 -0.93
CA LEU A 332 -7.67 2.95 -0.78
C LEU A 332 -7.95 2.03 0.43
N TYR A 333 -8.18 2.62 1.61
CA TYR A 333 -8.30 1.87 2.87
C TYR A 333 -9.74 1.54 3.28
N GLY A 334 -10.74 2.28 2.80
CA GLY A 334 -12.13 2.12 3.20
C GLY A 334 -12.52 2.84 4.49
N TYR A 335 -11.59 3.58 5.11
CA TYR A 335 -11.81 4.43 6.29
C TYR A 335 -11.10 5.80 6.10
N PRO A 336 -11.52 6.87 6.80
CA PRO A 336 -10.94 8.19 6.62
C PRO A 336 -9.49 8.28 7.12
N ALA A 337 -8.69 9.17 6.52
CA ALA A 337 -7.36 9.55 7.01
C ALA A 337 -7.44 10.18 8.41
N SER A 338 -6.31 10.19 9.15
CA SER A 338 -6.26 10.90 10.44
C SER A 338 -6.52 12.40 10.25
N PRO A 339 -6.91 13.12 11.32
CA PRO A 339 -7.04 14.57 11.28
C PRO A 339 -5.78 15.26 10.72
N HIS A 340 -4.59 14.78 11.08
CA HIS A 340 -3.31 15.34 10.63
C HIS A 340 -2.73 14.71 9.36
N LEU A 341 -3.46 13.82 8.67
CA LEU A 341 -2.95 13.05 7.52
C LEU A 341 -1.74 12.16 7.86
N SER A 342 -1.66 11.73 9.12
CA SER A 342 -0.64 10.81 9.61
C SER A 342 -1.16 9.37 9.60
N MET A 343 -0.23 8.43 9.66
CA MET A 343 -0.53 7.01 9.74
C MET A 343 0.40 6.30 10.73
N ALA A 344 -0.12 5.34 11.47
CA ALA A 344 0.67 4.52 12.40
C ALA A 344 0.36 3.03 12.18
N ARG A 345 1.41 2.21 12.13
CA ARG A 345 1.31 0.74 11.99
C ARG A 345 2.39 0.02 12.77
N ARG A 346 2.03 -1.13 13.34
CA ARG A 346 2.95 -2.10 13.96
C ARG A 346 2.98 -3.38 13.12
N PHE A 347 4.15 -3.72 12.61
CA PHE A 347 4.38 -4.91 11.81
C PHE A 347 5.13 -5.97 12.60
N VAL A 348 4.76 -7.23 12.40
CA VAL A 348 5.45 -8.42 12.89
C VAL A 348 6.06 -9.13 11.69
N PHE A 349 7.35 -8.92 11.47
CA PHE A 349 8.10 -9.59 10.42
C PHE A 349 8.50 -11.03 10.83
N PRO A 350 8.80 -11.91 9.85
CA PRO A 350 9.30 -13.25 10.10
C PRO A 350 10.43 -13.27 11.14
N GLY A 351 10.41 -14.28 12.02
CA GLY A 351 11.32 -14.38 13.17
C GLY A 351 10.88 -13.56 14.39
N GLY A 352 9.67 -12.97 14.39
CA GLY A 352 9.13 -12.21 15.51
C GLY A 352 9.68 -10.78 15.61
N ASN A 353 10.28 -10.26 14.54
CA ASN A 353 10.84 -8.92 14.51
C ASN A 353 9.71 -7.88 14.48
N LEU A 354 9.62 -7.06 15.52
CA LEU A 354 8.64 -5.99 15.62
C LEU A 354 9.17 -4.70 15.00
N VAL A 355 8.39 -4.08 14.12
CA VAL A 355 8.71 -2.78 13.51
C VAL A 355 7.52 -1.85 13.67
N ASP A 356 7.74 -0.71 14.32
CA ASP A 356 6.75 0.34 14.46
C ASP A 356 7.03 1.42 13.43
N VAL A 357 6.03 1.77 12.61
CA VAL A 357 6.11 2.85 11.64
C VAL A 357 5.21 4.00 12.08
N ALA A 358 5.82 5.10 12.50
CA ALA A 358 5.15 6.36 12.78
C ALA A 358 5.33 7.26 11.55
N ALA A 359 4.31 7.37 10.71
CA ALA A 359 4.35 8.16 9.49
C ALA A 359 3.61 9.49 9.70
N VAL A 360 4.34 10.60 9.60
CA VAL A 360 3.85 11.95 9.93
C VAL A 360 3.78 12.84 8.70
N ASN A 361 2.71 13.63 8.61
CA ASN A 361 2.59 14.65 7.58
C ASN A 361 3.57 15.81 7.84
N SER A 362 4.57 15.93 6.97
CA SER A 362 5.52 17.04 6.96
C SER A 362 5.11 18.20 6.06
N SER A 363 3.99 18.11 5.36
CA SER A 363 3.46 19.15 4.46
C SER A 363 2.32 19.88 5.16
N SER A 364 2.50 20.25 6.42
CA SER A 364 1.42 20.79 7.26
C SER A 364 1.43 22.32 7.41
N LEU A 365 2.33 23.01 6.69
CA LEU A 365 2.46 24.46 6.73
C LEU A 365 1.48 25.10 5.75
N GLU A 366 0.41 25.70 6.29
CA GLU A 366 -0.72 26.22 5.52
C GLU A 366 -0.56 27.70 5.08
N GLN A 367 0.31 28.49 5.72
CA GLN A 367 0.39 29.94 5.48
C GLN A 367 1.79 30.53 5.68
N GLY A 368 2.11 31.51 4.84
CA GLY A 368 3.03 32.59 5.15
C GLY A 368 2.76 33.80 4.25
N GLN A 369 2.60 35.01 4.81
CA GLN A 369 2.45 36.25 4.02
C GLN A 369 3.65 36.50 3.06
N SER A 370 4.79 35.87 3.35
CA SER A 370 6.02 35.88 2.54
C SER A 370 6.76 34.54 2.59
N PHE A 371 6.07 33.47 3.01
CA PHE A 371 6.65 32.15 3.30
C PHE A 371 5.80 31.07 2.65
N LEU A 372 6.44 30.17 1.91
CA LEU A 372 5.80 29.27 0.96
C LEU A 372 4.93 28.21 1.66
N ALA A 373 3.71 27.99 1.14
CA ALA A 373 3.03 26.71 1.38
C ALA A 373 3.88 25.55 0.83
N GLY A 374 3.69 24.35 1.36
CA GLY A 374 4.48 23.20 0.94
C GLY A 374 5.93 23.17 1.46
N MET A 375 6.40 24.18 2.19
CA MET A 375 7.63 24.03 2.98
C MET A 375 7.44 22.99 4.11
N GLY A 376 8.47 22.18 4.32
CA GLY A 376 8.42 21.10 5.29
C GLY A 376 8.23 21.60 6.72
N ARG A 377 7.16 21.15 7.38
CA ARG A 377 6.94 21.32 8.82
C ARG A 377 6.11 20.16 9.34
N VAL A 378 6.50 19.59 10.48
CA VAL A 378 5.71 18.57 11.17
C VAL A 378 5.00 19.21 12.36
N GLN A 379 3.66 19.25 12.36
CA GLN A 379 2.91 19.69 13.55
C GLN A 379 3.21 18.77 14.74
N GLU A 380 3.43 19.34 15.93
CA GLU A 380 3.69 18.53 17.12
C GLU A 380 2.54 17.56 17.40
N SER A 381 1.30 18.03 17.28
CA SER A 381 0.10 17.20 17.45
C SER A 381 0.09 15.99 16.53
N ALA A 382 0.52 16.14 15.27
CA ALA A 382 0.64 15.04 14.31
C ALA A 382 1.65 13.99 14.77
N TYR A 383 2.80 14.43 15.30
CA TYR A 383 3.82 13.53 15.85
C TYR A 383 3.34 12.83 17.12
N ARG A 384 2.71 13.58 18.04
CA ARG A 384 2.18 13.03 19.30
C ARG A 384 1.07 12.03 19.04
N GLU A 385 0.17 12.32 18.11
CA GLU A 385 -0.92 11.44 17.71
C GLU A 385 -0.42 10.05 17.32
N VAL A 386 0.58 9.96 16.41
CA VAL A 386 1.13 8.66 15.98
C VAL A 386 1.95 7.97 17.07
N THR A 387 2.76 8.72 17.82
CA THR A 387 3.64 8.12 18.84
C THR A 387 2.87 7.65 20.08
N SER A 388 1.78 8.35 20.42
CA SER A 388 0.82 7.90 21.43
C SER A 388 0.07 6.66 20.98
N ALA A 389 -0.38 6.60 19.71
CA ALA A 389 -1.03 5.41 19.16
C ALA A 389 -0.13 4.17 19.27
N LEU A 390 1.16 4.31 18.97
CA LEU A 390 2.16 3.22 19.03
C LEU A 390 2.76 2.98 20.43
N THR A 391 2.29 3.72 21.44
CA THR A 391 2.75 3.63 22.83
C THR A 391 4.26 3.83 23.02
N TRP A 392 4.87 4.71 22.23
CA TRP A 392 6.32 4.98 22.26
C TRP A 392 6.83 5.63 23.56
N SER A 393 5.92 6.07 24.44
CA SER A 393 6.24 6.62 25.77
C SER A 393 6.97 5.63 26.70
N SER A 394 6.90 4.33 26.43
CA SER A 394 7.57 3.28 27.20
C SER A 394 8.71 2.65 26.38
N PRO A 395 9.85 2.24 26.97
CA PRO A 395 10.86 1.46 26.27
C PRO A 395 10.25 0.17 25.68
N GLY A 396 10.63 -0.18 24.46
CA GLY A 396 10.13 -1.37 23.77
C GLY A 396 11.19 -2.01 22.87
N SER A 397 10.97 -3.26 22.46
CA SER A 397 11.89 -4.03 21.62
C SER A 397 11.68 -3.82 20.11
N ALA A 398 10.67 -3.02 19.71
CA ALA A 398 10.36 -2.77 18.31
C ALA A 398 11.37 -1.80 17.68
N LEU A 399 11.73 -2.06 16.42
CA LEU A 399 12.42 -1.08 15.59
C LEU A 399 11.46 0.06 15.26
N ARG A 400 11.64 1.19 15.93
CA ARG A 400 10.94 2.45 15.69
C ARG A 400 11.46 3.17 14.44
N VAL A 401 10.59 3.29 13.44
CA VAL A 401 10.79 4.00 12.18
C VAL A 401 9.91 5.25 12.16
N LEU A 402 10.52 6.43 11.98
CA LEU A 402 9.81 7.68 11.73
C LEU A 402 9.82 7.95 10.22
N ALA A 403 8.65 8.05 9.62
CA ALA A 403 8.49 8.30 8.20
C ALA A 403 7.90 9.69 7.97
N LEU A 404 8.46 10.46 7.05
CA LEU A 404 8.00 11.79 6.67
C LEU A 404 8.45 12.10 5.23
N HIS A 405 7.88 13.11 4.57
CA HIS A 405 8.29 13.43 3.20
C HIS A 405 9.54 14.31 3.15
N HIS A 406 9.54 15.44 3.87
CA HIS A 406 10.66 16.38 3.89
C HIS A 406 11.84 15.85 4.71
N HIS A 407 13.05 16.17 4.27
CA HIS A 407 14.25 15.68 4.93
C HIS A 407 14.51 16.38 6.28
N LEU A 408 15.18 15.66 7.18
CA LEU A 408 15.59 16.19 8.49
C LEU A 408 17.06 16.61 8.54
N ALA A 409 17.85 16.34 7.51
CA ALA A 409 19.24 16.75 7.37
C ALA A 409 19.49 17.21 5.94
N LEU A 410 20.35 18.21 5.76
CA LEU A 410 20.73 18.71 4.42
C LEU A 410 21.29 17.56 3.59
N THR A 411 20.76 17.40 2.37
CA THR A 411 21.08 16.27 1.49
C THR A 411 22.16 16.59 0.48
N GLU A 412 22.30 17.86 0.12
CA GLU A 412 23.26 18.35 -0.85
C GLU A 412 24.57 18.77 -0.18
N ASP A 413 25.69 18.38 -0.80
CA ASP A 413 27.02 18.85 -0.37
C ASP A 413 27.19 20.36 -0.64
N LEU A 414 26.54 20.86 -1.71
CA LEU A 414 26.46 22.26 -2.08
C LEU A 414 25.15 22.53 -2.83
N GLU A 415 24.31 23.39 -2.28
CA GLU A 415 23.06 23.81 -2.91
C GLU A 415 23.33 24.79 -4.07
N SER A 416 22.59 24.61 -5.17
CA SER A 416 22.64 25.53 -6.31
C SER A 416 22.15 26.92 -5.90
N SER A 417 22.80 27.98 -6.38
CA SER A 417 22.36 29.36 -6.16
C SER A 417 20.95 29.62 -6.69
N ASP A 418 20.51 28.85 -7.68
CA ASP A 418 19.19 28.96 -8.28
C ASP A 418 18.08 28.47 -7.33
N GLU A 419 18.40 27.63 -6.34
CA GLU A 419 17.45 27.07 -5.37
C GLU A 419 17.34 27.91 -4.08
N TYR A 420 18.15 28.96 -3.91
CA TYR A 420 18.17 29.75 -2.66
C TYR A 420 16.82 30.43 -2.38
N ALA A 421 16.09 30.82 -3.42
CA ALA A 421 14.79 31.47 -3.29
C ALA A 421 13.65 30.47 -2.98
N THR A 422 13.81 29.19 -3.32
CA THR A 422 12.79 28.14 -3.15
C THR A 422 12.92 27.40 -1.82
N GLY A 423 14.03 27.62 -1.11
CA GLY A 423 14.37 26.93 0.13
C GLY A 423 15.11 25.62 -0.10
N PHE A 424 15.75 25.11 0.96
CA PHE A 424 16.64 23.94 0.88
C PHE A 424 15.91 22.59 0.93
N GLY A 425 14.58 22.57 0.86
CA GLY A 425 13.74 21.36 1.00
C GLY A 425 13.74 20.69 2.39
N ILE A 426 14.53 21.21 3.33
CA ILE A 426 14.58 20.73 4.70
C ILE A 426 13.31 21.14 5.45
N ALA A 427 12.82 20.28 6.34
CA ALA A 427 11.79 20.72 7.26
C ALA A 427 12.30 21.87 8.14
N ILE A 428 11.56 22.98 8.19
CA ILE A 428 11.95 24.20 8.94
C ILE A 428 12.11 23.93 10.43
N ASP A 429 11.46 22.89 10.94
CA ASP A 429 11.54 22.44 12.32
C ASP A 429 12.31 21.12 12.47
N ALA A 430 13.15 20.76 11.50
CA ALA A 430 13.91 19.51 11.51
C ALA A 430 14.67 19.27 12.82
N PRO A 431 15.45 20.23 13.39
CA PRO A 431 16.13 20.00 14.67
C PRO A 431 15.17 19.67 15.83
N ARG A 432 13.95 20.22 15.81
CA ARG A 432 12.93 19.92 16.83
C ARG A 432 12.43 18.49 16.68
N ILE A 433 12.14 18.05 15.46
CA ILE A 433 11.68 16.69 15.16
C ILE A 433 12.77 15.67 15.46
N GLN A 434 14.03 15.97 15.14
CA GLN A 434 15.17 15.13 15.52
C GLN A 434 15.28 14.94 17.04
N ARG A 435 15.14 16.01 17.83
CA ARG A 435 15.14 15.93 19.30
C ARG A 435 13.97 15.11 19.84
N MET A 436 12.78 15.30 19.27
CA MET A 436 11.60 14.52 19.66
C MET A 436 11.79 13.03 19.33
N GLY A 437 12.29 12.71 18.13
CA GLY A 437 12.64 11.36 17.70
C GLY A 437 13.65 10.68 18.61
N ALA A 438 14.76 11.36 18.92
CA ALA A 438 15.78 10.83 19.82
C ALA A 438 15.23 10.59 21.24
N ARG A 439 14.46 11.55 21.79
CA ARG A 439 13.80 11.39 23.09
C ARG A 439 12.92 10.13 23.12
N ASP A 440 12.15 9.91 22.06
CA ASP A 440 11.17 8.83 21.95
C ASP A 440 11.77 7.55 21.34
N GLY A 441 13.10 7.45 21.23
CA GLY A 441 13.80 6.21 20.85
C GLY A 441 13.64 5.80 19.39
N VAL A 442 13.47 6.76 18.47
CA VAL A 442 13.49 6.49 17.02
C VAL A 442 14.87 5.96 16.63
N HIS A 443 14.91 4.88 15.85
CA HIS A 443 16.17 4.30 15.37
C HIS A 443 16.49 4.72 13.94
N LEU A 444 15.44 4.84 13.12
CA LEU A 444 15.54 5.09 11.69
C LEU A 444 14.48 6.11 11.26
N VAL A 445 14.93 7.12 10.53
CA VAL A 445 14.10 8.08 9.82
C VAL A 445 14.16 7.76 8.33
N VAL A 446 13.03 7.75 7.64
CA VAL A 446 12.95 7.53 6.19
C VAL A 446 12.14 8.65 5.53
N HIS A 447 12.64 9.18 4.41
CA HIS A 447 11.99 10.30 3.71
C HIS A 447 12.27 10.35 2.20
N GLY A 448 11.71 11.36 1.51
CA GLY A 448 11.92 11.67 0.08
C GLY A 448 12.26 13.14 -0.20
N HIS A 449 11.50 13.78 -1.09
CA HIS A 449 11.48 15.19 -1.48
C HIS A 449 12.57 15.64 -2.45
N LYS A 450 13.87 15.49 -2.10
CA LYS A 450 15.00 15.94 -2.95
C LYS A 450 15.41 14.92 -4.02
N HIS A 451 14.67 13.82 -4.15
CA HIS A 451 14.90 12.74 -5.12
C HIS A 451 16.29 12.08 -5.05
N ARG A 452 17.01 12.29 -3.94
CA ARG A 452 18.37 11.78 -3.69
C ARG A 452 18.34 10.61 -2.71
N ALA A 453 18.97 9.51 -3.10
CA ALA A 453 19.22 8.38 -2.21
C ALA A 453 20.47 8.68 -1.36
N PHE A 454 20.36 8.61 -0.03
CA PHE A 454 21.50 8.77 0.86
C PHE A 454 21.29 8.07 2.21
N VAL A 455 22.38 7.95 2.96
CA VAL A 455 22.41 7.43 4.32
C VAL A 455 23.12 8.45 5.21
N TRP A 456 22.51 8.80 6.33
CA TRP A 456 23.05 9.76 7.31
C TRP A 456 22.86 9.24 8.73
N ARG A 457 23.71 9.70 9.64
CA ARG A 457 23.59 9.42 11.08
C ARG A 457 23.60 10.74 11.83
N ALA A 458 22.62 10.93 12.72
CA ALA A 458 22.50 12.12 13.54
C ALA A 458 22.61 11.76 15.04
N GLU A 459 23.21 12.67 15.79
CA GLU A 459 23.21 12.68 17.26
C GLU A 459 22.46 13.94 17.70
N ALA A 460 21.36 13.77 18.44
CA ALA A 460 20.54 14.89 18.87
C ALA A 460 20.96 15.39 20.25
N TYR A 461 21.03 16.71 20.40
CA TYR A 461 21.41 17.38 21.65
C TYR A 461 20.23 18.12 22.28
N HIS A 462 20.21 18.28 23.60
CA HIS A 462 19.30 19.24 24.25
C HIS A 462 19.71 20.69 23.94
N LEU A 463 18.75 21.62 23.99
CA LEU A 463 19.10 23.03 24.02
C LEU A 463 19.62 23.41 25.42
N PRO A 464 20.75 24.13 25.53
CA PRO A 464 21.30 24.56 26.81
C PRO A 464 20.36 25.43 27.65
N GLU A 465 19.36 26.04 27.01
CA GLU A 465 18.35 26.90 27.64
C GLU A 465 17.28 26.11 28.41
N TYR A 466 17.18 24.79 28.21
CA TYR A 466 16.30 23.94 29.01
C TYR A 466 17.03 23.48 30.28
N SER A 467 16.34 23.49 31.41
CA SER A 467 16.88 23.19 32.75
C SER A 467 17.30 21.72 32.99
N ASN A 468 17.47 20.91 31.94
CA ASN A 468 17.86 19.50 32.04
C ASN A 468 19.29 19.30 31.53
N GLU A 469 20.16 18.75 32.38
CA GLU A 469 21.60 18.56 32.17
C GLU A 469 21.97 17.42 31.19
N ARG A 470 21.08 17.02 30.28
CA ARG A 470 21.35 15.91 29.35
C ARG A 470 21.85 16.45 28.02
N TRP A 471 23.16 16.47 27.80
CA TRP A 471 23.73 17.01 26.56
C TRP A 471 23.39 16.16 25.33
N GLU A 472 23.31 14.82 25.44
CA GLU A 472 22.95 13.90 24.35
C GLU A 472 21.58 13.22 24.59
N LEU A 473 20.64 13.40 23.65
CA LEU A 473 19.29 12.80 23.67
C LEU A 473 19.25 11.39 23.08
N GLY A 474 20.18 11.05 22.20
CA GLY A 474 20.27 9.78 21.50
C GLY A 474 20.65 9.93 20.04
N ARG A 475 20.87 8.79 19.40
CA ARG A 475 21.33 8.67 18.01
C ARG A 475 20.30 7.97 17.15
N PHE A 476 20.19 8.40 15.91
CA PHE A 476 19.34 7.73 14.92
C PHE A 476 19.93 7.90 13.52
N ASN A 477 19.42 7.11 12.59
CA ASN A 477 19.86 7.11 11.20
C ASN A 477 18.77 7.73 10.33
N ILE A 478 19.17 8.35 9.22
CA ILE A 478 18.26 8.95 8.24
C ILE A 478 18.58 8.32 6.89
N VAL A 479 17.55 7.85 6.19
CA VAL A 479 17.66 7.28 4.84
C VAL A 479 16.78 8.09 3.89
N GLY A 480 17.42 8.72 2.91
CA GLY A 480 16.75 9.36 1.79
C GLY A 480 16.37 8.34 0.73
N GLY A 481 15.12 8.39 0.28
CA GLY A 481 14.53 7.36 -0.56
C GLY A 481 14.94 7.39 -2.04
N GLY A 482 15.50 8.52 -2.51
CA GLY A 482 15.58 8.81 -3.94
C GLY A 482 14.22 9.26 -4.49
N SER A 483 13.87 8.85 -5.70
CA SER A 483 12.52 8.98 -6.24
C SER A 483 12.17 7.72 -7.02
N SER A 484 11.00 7.14 -6.76
CA SER A 484 10.57 5.89 -7.41
C SER A 484 10.04 6.11 -8.82
N GLY A 485 9.56 7.31 -9.15
CA GLY A 485 8.92 7.54 -10.46
C GLY A 485 9.10 8.92 -11.09
N SER A 486 9.70 9.89 -10.41
CA SER A 486 9.92 11.22 -11.00
C SER A 486 11.04 11.20 -12.06
N LYS A 487 10.82 11.97 -13.12
CA LYS A 487 11.83 12.27 -14.14
C LYS A 487 12.82 13.37 -13.74
N SER A 488 12.50 14.17 -12.72
CA SER A 488 13.32 15.30 -12.26
C SER A 488 14.54 14.90 -11.42
N SER A 489 14.76 13.61 -11.22
CA SER A 489 15.95 13.07 -10.55
C SER A 489 17.24 13.27 -11.35
N ASP A 490 18.36 13.45 -10.64
CA ASP A 490 19.69 13.54 -11.28
C ASP A 490 19.97 12.31 -12.17
N GLY A 491 20.34 12.58 -13.42
CA GLY A 491 20.62 11.55 -14.42
C GLY A 491 19.41 10.67 -14.79
N ARG A 492 18.16 11.09 -14.52
CA ARG A 492 16.93 10.32 -14.75
C ARG A 492 16.97 8.94 -14.09
N ARG A 493 17.32 8.96 -12.81
CA ARG A 493 17.50 7.77 -11.98
C ARG A 493 16.30 7.60 -11.06
N ASN A 494 15.69 6.43 -11.10
CA ASN A 494 14.69 6.09 -10.10
C ASN A 494 15.25 5.11 -9.07
N PHE A 495 14.67 5.12 -7.88
CA PHE A 495 15.14 4.37 -6.72
C PHE A 495 14.00 3.73 -5.94
N PHE A 496 14.33 2.61 -5.28
CA PHE A 496 13.57 2.10 -4.15
C PHE A 496 14.51 1.47 -3.15
N ASN A 497 14.05 1.29 -1.91
CA ASN A 497 14.85 0.72 -0.84
C ASN A 497 14.15 -0.49 -0.21
N LEU A 498 14.93 -1.46 0.25
CA LEU A 498 14.47 -2.54 1.10
C LEU A 498 15.16 -2.46 2.45
N ILE A 499 14.39 -2.52 3.53
CA ILE A 499 14.89 -2.50 4.91
C ILE A 499 14.44 -3.80 5.59
N ARG A 500 15.32 -4.48 6.32
CA ARG A 500 14.92 -5.60 7.18
C ARG A 500 15.74 -5.69 8.45
N MET A 501 15.18 -6.40 9.43
CA MET A 501 15.91 -6.93 10.56
C MET A 501 16.27 -8.41 10.29
N ALA A 502 17.56 -8.72 10.33
CA ALA A 502 18.11 -10.07 10.20
C ALA A 502 18.83 -10.44 11.51
N GLY A 503 18.05 -10.85 12.52
CA GLY A 503 18.57 -11.04 13.87
C GLY A 503 19.03 -9.71 14.47
N PRO A 504 20.25 -9.59 15.02
CA PRO A 504 20.76 -8.34 15.60
C PRO A 504 21.36 -7.39 14.54
N VAL A 505 20.90 -7.44 13.30
CA VAL A 505 21.44 -6.63 12.19
C VAL A 505 20.28 -6.00 11.42
N VAL A 506 20.38 -4.70 11.17
CA VAL A 506 19.54 -4.00 10.20
C VAL A 506 20.25 -3.98 8.86
N GLU A 507 19.56 -4.41 7.81
CA GLU A 507 20.05 -4.37 6.44
C GLU A 507 19.24 -3.37 5.61
N LEU A 508 19.94 -2.63 4.75
CA LEU A 508 19.37 -1.69 3.79
C LEU A 508 19.93 -2.00 2.41
N GLU A 509 19.07 -2.42 1.48
CA GLU A 509 19.40 -2.54 0.06
C GLU A 509 18.80 -1.37 -0.70
N MET A 510 19.62 -0.71 -1.52
CA MET A 510 19.16 0.37 -2.39
C MET A 510 19.23 -0.09 -3.84
N TYR A 511 18.13 0.12 -4.56
CA TYR A 511 17.97 -0.24 -5.96
C TYR A 511 17.90 1.02 -6.81
N ARG A 512 18.46 0.95 -8.01
CA ARG A 512 18.48 2.06 -8.97
C ARG A 512 18.15 1.57 -10.36
N SER A 513 17.27 2.30 -11.03
CA SER A 513 17.08 2.24 -12.48
C SER A 513 17.71 3.47 -13.13
N GLN A 514 18.24 3.32 -14.34
CA GLN A 514 18.72 4.42 -15.19
C GLN A 514 17.97 4.38 -16.51
N HIS A 515 17.53 5.55 -17.00
CA HIS A 515 16.90 5.68 -18.33
C HIS A 515 15.74 4.70 -18.57
N GLU A 516 14.83 4.56 -17.61
CA GLU A 516 13.67 3.64 -17.70
C GLU A 516 14.07 2.13 -17.82
N GLY A 517 15.31 1.78 -17.46
CA GLY A 517 15.80 0.40 -17.43
C GLY A 517 15.33 -0.42 -16.22
N ALA A 518 15.82 -1.66 -16.11
CA ALA A 518 15.55 -2.49 -14.94
C ALA A 518 16.13 -1.86 -13.66
N PHE A 519 15.50 -2.11 -12.52
CA PHE A 519 16.08 -1.76 -11.23
C PHE A 519 17.15 -2.79 -10.85
N GLU A 520 18.36 -2.30 -10.62
CA GLU A 520 19.48 -3.10 -10.16
C GLU A 520 19.88 -2.67 -8.75
N ARG A 521 20.24 -3.63 -7.90
CA ARG A 521 20.79 -3.31 -6.58
C ARG A 521 22.15 -2.65 -6.74
N PHE A 522 22.30 -1.41 -6.28
CA PHE A 522 23.57 -0.66 -6.41
C PHE A 522 24.30 -0.47 -5.09
N MET A 523 23.60 -0.53 -3.94
CA MET A 523 24.23 -0.47 -2.61
C MET A 523 23.58 -1.46 -1.65
N THR A 524 24.39 -2.02 -0.77
CA THR A 524 23.94 -2.80 0.39
C THR A 524 24.65 -2.29 1.63
N TRP A 525 23.87 -1.94 2.64
CA TRP A 525 24.36 -1.47 3.93
C TRP A 525 23.92 -2.43 5.03
N ARG A 526 24.80 -2.63 6.01
CA ARG A 526 24.51 -3.39 7.23
C ARG A 526 24.91 -2.60 8.45
N ALA A 527 24.11 -2.68 9.50
CA ALA A 527 24.41 -2.08 10.79
C ALA A 527 23.92 -3.01 11.91
N PRO A 528 24.77 -3.32 12.91
CA PRO A 528 24.30 -3.99 14.12
C PRO A 528 23.19 -3.21 14.82
N LEU A 529 22.15 -3.92 15.27
CA LEU A 529 21.18 -3.44 16.23
C LEU A 529 21.68 -3.83 17.62
N ALA A 530 22.14 -2.84 18.39
CA ALA A 530 22.77 -3.04 19.69
C ALA A 530 22.04 -2.24 20.77
N THR A 531 22.16 -2.68 22.02
CA THR A 531 21.69 -1.88 23.16
C THR A 531 22.77 -0.86 23.50
N GLY A 532 22.43 0.43 23.41
CA GLY A 532 23.27 1.55 23.82
C GLY A 532 23.51 1.59 25.33
N THR A 533 24.39 2.49 25.76
CA THR A 533 24.78 2.64 27.17
C THR A 533 23.66 3.07 28.10
N ASP A 534 22.59 3.68 27.55
CA ASP A 534 21.39 4.08 28.27
C ASP A 534 20.28 3.01 28.24
N GLY A 535 20.57 1.80 27.75
CA GLY A 535 19.66 0.68 27.69
C GLY A 535 18.68 0.71 26.50
N ARG A 536 18.78 1.70 25.61
CA ARG A 536 17.94 1.78 24.41
C ARG A 536 18.53 0.98 23.26
N LEU A 537 17.69 0.46 22.38
CA LEU A 537 18.17 -0.10 21.12
C LEU A 537 18.70 1.03 20.23
N GLU A 538 19.76 0.76 19.49
CA GLU A 538 20.37 1.68 18.54
C GLU A 538 20.88 0.92 17.32
N ILE A 539 20.71 1.53 16.15
CA ILE A 539 21.38 1.08 14.93
C ILE A 539 22.80 1.66 14.97
N ALA A 540 23.82 0.79 14.99
CA ALA A 540 25.24 1.15 14.94
C ALA A 540 25.63 1.77 13.57
N PRO A 541 26.85 2.30 13.40
CA PRO A 541 27.25 2.91 12.13
C PRO A 541 27.11 1.95 10.95
N TRP A 542 26.54 2.44 9.85
CA TRP A 542 26.35 1.66 8.63
C TRP A 542 27.68 1.30 7.99
N GLN A 543 27.79 0.04 7.57
CA GLN A 543 28.92 -0.50 6.83
C GLN A 543 28.45 -0.90 5.43
N VAL A 544 29.17 -0.46 4.40
CA VAL A 544 28.94 -0.91 3.03
C VAL A 544 29.37 -2.38 2.94
N VAL A 545 28.48 -3.22 2.43
CA VAL A 545 28.84 -4.58 2.02
C VAL A 545 29.37 -4.48 0.59
N SER A 546 30.65 -4.77 0.40
CA SER A 546 31.24 -4.84 -0.94
C SER A 546 30.46 -5.84 -1.78
N SER A 547 29.97 -5.39 -2.94
CA SER A 547 29.21 -6.15 -3.92
C SER A 547 29.96 -7.35 -4.46
#